data_AF-A0A7V6NML0-F1
#
_entry.id   AF-A0A7V6NML0-F1
#
_cell.length_a   1.000
_cell.length_b   1.000
_cell.length_c   1.000
_cell.angle_alpha   90.00
_cell.angle_beta   90.00
_cell.angle_gamma   90.00
#
_symmetry.space_group_name_H-M   'P 1'
#
loop_
_entity.id
_entity.type
_entity.pdbx_description
1 polymer ?
#
loop_
_entity_poly.entity_id
_entity_poly.type
_entity_poly.pdbx_seq_one_letter_code
_entity_poly.pdbx_strand_id
1 'polypeptide(L)' 'MYPVIIMFIEDDSDREFMEWLYGEYYLLMRKKAYEIVMDDNVVDDIINDTLYFGSIGK' A
#
# COMPACT_ATOMS: atom_id res chain seq x y z
N MET A 1 4.95 -5.89 -6.52
CA MET A 1 5.44 -6.32 -5.19
C MET A 1 4.44 -5.81 -4.17
N TYR A 2 3.97 -6.66 -3.26
CA TYR A 2 3.05 -6.22 -2.20
C TYR A 2 3.82 -5.52 -1.08
N PRO A 3 3.22 -4.53 -0.41
CA PRO A 3 3.77 -3.94 0.79
C PRO A 3 4.07 -5.02 1.83
N VAL A 4 5.21 -4.89 2.50
CA VAL A 4 5.68 -5.85 3.49
C VAL A 4 4.65 -6.10 4.60
N ILE A 5 3.86 -5.08 4.95
CA ILE A 5 2.81 -5.20 5.97
C ILE A 5 1.75 -6.25 5.62
N ILE A 6 1.40 -6.42 4.34
CA ILE A 6 0.42 -7.42 3.91
C ILE A 6 0.98 -8.83 4.17
N MET A 7 2.28 -9.03 3.98
CA MET A 7 2.94 -10.31 4.21
C MET A 7 2.99 -10.72 5.70
N PHE A 8 2.83 -9.77 6.64
CA PHE A 8 2.82 -10.03 8.08
C PHE A 8 1.43 -10.38 8.64
N ILE A 9 0.37 -10.32 7.83
CA ILE A 9 -0.97 -10.71 8.26
C ILE A 9 -1.00 -12.22 8.42
N GLU A 10 -1.26 -12.71 9.64
CA GLU A 10 -1.23 -14.15 9.97
C GLU A 10 -2.44 -14.91 9.40
N ASP A 11 -3.63 -14.30 9.41
CA ASP A 11 -4.83 -14.88 8.85
C ASP A 11 -4.79 -14.82 7.31
N ASP A 12 -4.87 -15.99 6.67
CA ASP A 12 -4.76 -16.08 5.22
C ASP A 12 -5.93 -15.42 4.48
N SER A 13 -7.15 -15.43 5.06
CA SER A 13 -8.31 -14.78 4.45
C SER A 13 -8.17 -13.25 4.51
N ASP A 14 -7.70 -12.72 5.63
CA ASP A 14 -7.43 -11.29 5.76
C ASP A 14 -6.27 -10.86 4.84
N ARG A 15 -5.24 -11.70 4.70
CA ARG A 15 -4.13 -11.45 3.77
C ARG A 15 -4.62 -11.40 2.33
N GLU A 16 -5.37 -12.40 1.87
CA GLU A 16 -5.93 -12.45 0.52
C GLU A 16 -6.82 -11.23 0.23
N PHE A 17 -7.66 -10.84 1.19
CA PHE A 17 -8.49 -9.65 1.07
C PHE A 17 -7.64 -8.38 0.91
N MET A 18 -6.58 -8.23 1.71
CA MET A 18 -5.69 -7.06 1.64
C MET A 18 -4.84 -7.04 0.37
N GLU A 19 -4.40 -8.20 -0.14
CA GLU A 19 -3.73 -8.31 -1.44
C GLU A 19 -4.65 -7.88 -2.58
N TRP A 20 -5.90 -8.36 -2.58
CA TRP A 20 -6.91 -7.96 -3.56
C TRP A 20 -7.19 -6.46 -3.49
N LEU A 21 -7.43 -5.93 -2.28
CA LEU A 21 -7.69 -4.51 -2.07
C LEU A 21 -6.51 -3.66 -2.55
N TYR A 22 -5.29 -4.07 -2.22
CA TYR A 22 -4.09 -3.37 -2.69
C TYR A 22 -4.01 -3.38 -4.22
N GLY A 23 -4.21 -4.53 -4.87
CA GLY A 23 -4.19 -4.65 -6.32
C GLY A 23 -5.18 -3.72 -7.02
N GLU A 24 -6.42 -3.69 -6.55
CA GLU A 24 -7.50 -2.88 -7.14
C GLU A 24 -7.23 -1.37 -7.00
N TYR A 25 -6.70 -0.94 -5.86
CA TYR A 25 -6.53 0.49 -5.56
C TYR A 25 -5.11 1.01 -5.79
N TYR A 26 -4.12 0.16 -6.08
CA TYR A 26 -2.73 0.57 -6.25
C TYR A 26 -2.57 1.65 -7.33
N LEU A 27 -3.21 1.50 -8.49
CA LEU A 27 -3.13 2.50 -9.56
C LEU A 27 -3.73 3.85 -9.15
N LEU A 28 -4.81 3.83 -8.36
CA LEU A 28 -5.43 5.05 -7.85
C LEU A 28 -4.53 5.73 -6.81
N MET A 29 -3.94 4.96 -5.89
CA MET A 29 -2.99 5.45 -4.90
C MET A 29 -1.73 6.02 -5.57
N ARG A 30 -1.17 5.31 -6.56
CA ARG A 30 -0.03 5.75 -7.38
C ARG A 30 -0.30 7.07 -8.10
N LYS A 31 -1.46 7.17 -8.75
CA LYS A 31 -1.88 8.41 -9.41
C LYS A 31 -1.94 9.57 -8.41
N LYS A 32 -2.56 9.35 -7.25
CA LYS A 32 -2.72 10.39 -6.23
C LYS A 32 -1.40 10.79 -5.58
N ALA A 33 -0.54 9.84 -5.26
CA ALA A 33 0.80 10.10 -4.73
C ALA A 33 1.66 10.87 -5.75
N TYR A 34 1.65 10.45 -7.02
CA TYR A 34 2.36 11.18 -8.08
C TYR A 34 1.83 12.61 -8.27
N GLU A 35 0.50 12.82 -8.21
CA GLU A 35 -0.09 14.17 -8.27
C GLU A 35 0.41 15.09 -7.14
N ILE A 36 0.76 14.53 -5.97
CA ILE A 36 1.25 15.27 -4.80
C ILE A 36 2.76 15.56 -4.91
N VAL A 37 3.56 14.54 -5.26
CA VAL A 37 5.03 14.65 -5.19
C VAL A 37 5.71 15.00 -6.51
N MET A 38 5.02 14.79 -7.63
CA MET A 38 5.51 15.02 -8.99
C MET A 38 6.86 14.34 -9.31
N ASP A 39 7.23 13.31 -8.55
CA ASP A 39 8.45 12.53 -8.72
C ASP A 39 8.10 11.04 -8.65
N ASP A 40 8.20 10.35 -9.79
CA ASP A 40 7.84 8.95 -9.93
C ASP A 40 8.74 8.03 -9.08
N ASN A 41 9.97 8.46 -8.76
CA ASN A 41 10.94 7.65 -8.04
C ASN A 41 10.57 7.44 -6.57
N VAL A 42 9.72 8.29 -5.99
CA VAL A 42 9.34 8.23 -4.57
C VAL A 42 7.89 7.79 -4.35
N VAL A 43 7.14 7.58 -5.43
CA VAL A 43 5.69 7.26 -5.34
C VAL A 43 5.43 5.97 -4.58
N ASP A 44 6.18 4.91 -4.90
CA ASP A 44 5.97 3.60 -4.26
C ASP A 44 6.39 3.60 -2.80
N ASP A 45 7.44 4.34 -2.44
CA ASP A 45 7.90 4.48 -1.06
C ASP A 45 6.82 5.15 -0.19
N ILE A 46 6.19 6.21 -0.70
CA ILE A 46 5.12 6.93 0.01
C ILE A 46 3.88 6.05 0.21
N ILE A 47 3.51 5.25 -0.79
CA ILE A 47 2.37 4.33 -0.68
C ILE A 47 2.66 3.26 0.37
N ASN A 48 3.86 2.68 0.34
CA ASN A 48 4.29 1.68 1.31
C ASN A 48 4.33 2.25 2.74
N ASP A 49 4.89 3.44 2.92
CA ASP A 49 4.93 4.13 4.21
C ASP A 49 3.53 4.42 4.73
N THR A 50 2.62 4.91 3.88
CA THR A 50 1.25 5.22 4.28
C THR A 50 0.51 3.99 4.79
N LEU A 51 0.65 2.86 4.10
CA LEU A 51 0.05 1.59 4.50
C LEU A 51 0.69 1.03 5.78
N TYR A 52 2.00 1.22 5.95
CA TYR A 52 2.70 0.87 7.17
C TYR A 52 2.19 1.70 8.35
N PHE A 53 2.22 3.04 8.29
CA PHE A 53 1.78 3.91 9.37
C PHE A 53 0.30 3.73 9.74
N GLY A 54 -0.58 3.51 8.76
CA GLY A 54 -2.00 3.23 9.01
C GLY A 54 -2.25 1.95 9.84
N SER A 55 -1.31 1.00 9.80
CA SER A 55 -1.41 -0.27 10.52
C SER A 55 -0.88 -0.22 11.96
N ILE A 56 -0.01 0.73 12.32
CA ILE A 56 0.59 0.87 13.67
C ILE A 56 -0.17 1.90 14.51
N GLY A 57 -0.96 2.77 13.87
CA GLY A 57 -1.74 3.82 14.51
C GLY A 57 -3.07 3.36 15.13
N LYS A 58 -3.33 2.06 15.25
CA LYS A 58 -4.52 1.48 15.89
C LYS A 58 -4.15 0.47 16.96
#